data_AF-A0A1I4Z5R1-F1
#
_entry.id   AF-A0A1I4Z5R1-F1
#
_cell.length_a   1.000
_cell.length_b   1.000
_cell.length_c   1.000
_cell.angle_alpha   90.00
_cell.angle_beta   90.00
_cell.angle_gamma   90.00
#
_symmetry.space_group_name_H-M   'P 1'
#
loop_
_entity.id
_entity.type
_entity.pdbx_description
1 polymer ?
#
loop_
_entity_poly.entity_id
_entity_poly.type
_entity_poly.pdbx_seq_one_letter_code
_entity_poly.pdbx_strand_id
1 'polypeptide(L)'
;MQDYSSYDSSGGILAGVSIVFILIWLAFVVFYIYCSWKIFEKAGKPGWASIVPIYSTIVMLEIVGKPWWYIFMFLIPIYGWFILPIMLTHEFSKSFGKDIGFTLGLLFLSPIFIPIMAFSSDIRYIGPGGRPSGSSLDNQIGSIGTPAV
;
A
#
# COMPACT_ATOMS: atom_id res chain seq x y z
N MET A 1 -53.36 11.31 11.91
CA MET A 1 -52.74 11.85 10.67
C MET A 1 -51.44 12.62 10.96
N GLN A 2 -50.62 12.22 11.97
CA GLN A 2 -49.42 12.98 12.37
C GLN A 2 -48.09 12.28 12.09
N ASP A 3 -48.07 11.05 11.56
CA ASP A 3 -46.83 10.29 11.44
C ASP A 3 -46.15 10.45 10.07
N TYR A 4 -46.90 10.71 9.00
CA TYR A 4 -46.38 10.75 7.62
C TYR A 4 -45.38 11.90 7.38
N SER A 5 -45.65 13.08 7.96
CA SER A 5 -44.75 14.25 7.85
C SER A 5 -43.40 14.04 8.54
N SER A 6 -43.37 13.23 9.60
CA SER A 6 -42.15 12.93 10.36
C SER A 6 -41.29 11.87 9.66
N TYR A 7 -41.91 10.89 8.99
CA TYR A 7 -41.22 9.90 8.14
C TYR A 7 -40.63 10.51 6.88
N ASP A 8 -41.31 11.47 6.24
CA ASP A 8 -40.81 12.15 5.04
C ASP A 8 -39.68 13.14 5.38
N SER A 9 -39.78 13.82 6.53
CA SER A 9 -38.71 14.68 7.06
C SER A 9 -37.49 13.87 7.50
N SER A 10 -37.68 12.72 8.17
CA SER A 10 -36.57 11.83 8.53
C SER A 10 -35.98 11.11 7.30
N GLY A 11 -36.80 10.73 6.32
CA GLY A 11 -36.35 10.19 5.03
C GLY A 11 -35.53 11.21 4.22
N GLY A 12 -35.95 12.47 4.17
CA GLY A 12 -35.21 13.56 3.53
C GLY A 12 -33.88 13.88 4.23
N ILE A 13 -33.85 13.87 5.56
CA ILE A 13 -32.61 14.05 6.34
C ILE A 13 -31.66 12.86 6.14
N LEU A 14 -32.16 11.62 6.18
CA LEU A 14 -31.36 10.42 5.94
C LEU A 14 -30.82 10.35 4.49
N ALA A 15 -31.62 10.77 3.51
CA ALA A 15 -31.20 10.88 2.11
C ALA A 15 -30.12 11.98 1.91
N GLY A 16 -30.30 13.15 2.54
CA GLY A 16 -29.31 14.23 2.48
C GLY A 16 -27.97 13.84 3.13
N VAL A 17 -28.01 13.22 4.31
CA VAL A 17 -26.82 12.74 5.03
C VAL A 17 -26.11 11.63 4.25
N SER A 18 -26.85 10.70 3.64
CA SER A 18 -26.25 9.62 2.85
C SER A 18 -25.56 10.12 1.57
N ILE A 19 -26.11 11.13 0.88
CA ILE A 19 -25.46 11.73 -0.28
C ILE A 19 -24.13 12.40 0.09
N VAL A 20 -24.11 13.20 1.17
CA VAL A 20 -22.87 13.85 1.65
C VAL A 20 -21.84 12.81 2.05
N PHE A 21 -22.25 11.75 2.74
CA PHE A 21 -21.38 10.65 3.12
C PHE A 21 -20.78 9.92 1.91
N ILE A 22 -21.59 9.65 0.87
CA ILE A 22 -21.12 9.04 -0.38
C ILE A 22 -20.09 9.93 -1.08
N LEU A 23 -20.31 11.25 -1.12
CA LEU A 23 -19.37 12.19 -1.73
C LEU A 23 -18.03 12.24 -0.99
N ILE A 24 -18.05 12.29 0.35
CA ILE A 24 -16.84 12.26 1.17
C ILE A 24 -16.10 10.92 0.99
N TRP A 25 -16.84 9.81 1.00
CA TRP A 25 -16.28 8.49 0.78
C TRP A 25 -15.64 8.36 -0.60
N LEU A 26 -16.30 8.86 -1.65
CA LEU A 26 -15.77 8.87 -3.01
C LEU A 26 -14.49 9.71 -3.11
N ALA A 27 -14.47 10.90 -2.50
CA ALA A 27 -13.29 11.75 -2.46
C ALA A 27 -12.12 11.04 -1.75
N PHE A 28 -12.40 10.32 -0.65
CA PHE A 28 -11.40 9.54 0.07
C PHE A 28 -10.84 8.38 -0.77
N VAL A 29 -11.71 7.67 -1.52
CA VAL A 29 -11.28 6.59 -2.42
C VAL A 29 -10.38 7.13 -3.54
N VAL A 30 -10.75 8.24 -4.17
CA VAL A 30 -9.93 8.87 -5.23
C VAL A 30 -8.58 9.32 -4.66
N PHE A 31 -8.57 9.92 -3.48
CA PHE A 31 -7.34 10.32 -2.79
C PHE A 31 -6.44 9.11 -2.47
N TYR A 32 -7.04 8.00 -2.03
CA TYR A 32 -6.31 6.77 -1.74
C TYR A 32 -5.68 6.16 -3.00
N ILE A 33 -6.44 6.09 -4.09
CA ILE A 33 -5.94 5.63 -5.40
C ILE A 33 -4.78 6.53 -5.86
N TYR A 34 -4.90 7.85 -5.70
CA TYR A 34 -3.81 8.77 -6.01
C TYR A 34 -2.56 8.50 -5.17
N CYS A 35 -2.71 8.26 -3.87
CA CYS A 35 -1.58 7.89 -3.01
C CYS A 35 -0.91 6.59 -3.47
N SER A 36 -1.69 5.55 -3.74
CA SER A 36 -1.18 4.26 -4.24
C SER A 36 -0.46 4.42 -5.58
N TRP A 37 -0.99 5.24 -6.49
CA TRP A 37 -0.36 5.58 -7.76
C TRP A 37 1.04 6.18 -7.53
N LYS A 38 1.16 7.20 -6.66
CA LYS A 38 2.45 7.84 -6.35
C LYS A 38 3.45 6.85 -5.75
N ILE A 39 3.01 5.90 -4.92
CA ILE A 39 3.91 4.89 -4.33
C ILE A 39 4.44 3.93 -5.41
N PHE A 40 3.60 3.52 -6.36
CA PHE A 40 4.03 2.65 -7.47
C PHE A 40 5.00 3.38 -8.40
N GLU A 41 4.77 4.66 -8.69
CA GLU A 41 5.72 5.49 -9.44
C GLU A 41 7.08 5.59 -8.72
N LYS A 42 7.09 5.73 -7.39
CA LYS A 42 8.33 5.75 -6.59
C LYS A 42 9.13 4.44 -6.69
N ALA A 43 8.45 3.31 -6.91
CA ALA A 43 9.08 2.01 -7.12
C ALA A 43 9.39 1.73 -8.60
N GLY A 44 9.23 2.71 -9.49
CA GLY A 44 9.50 2.56 -10.93
C GLY A 44 8.48 1.69 -11.67
N LYS A 45 7.27 1.54 -11.12
CA LYS A 45 6.18 0.73 -11.70
C LYS A 45 5.05 1.63 -12.21
N PRO A 46 4.24 1.14 -13.17
CA PRO A 46 3.12 1.91 -13.71
C PRO A 46 2.08 2.18 -12.62
N GLY A 47 1.84 3.46 -12.29
CA GLY A 47 0.95 3.80 -11.20
C GLY A 47 -0.55 3.53 -11.46
N TRP A 48 -0.96 3.45 -12.73
CA TRP A 48 -2.30 2.98 -13.10
C TRP A 48 -2.57 1.53 -12.64
N ALA A 49 -1.52 0.76 -12.35
CA ALA A 49 -1.66 -0.60 -11.86
C ALA A 49 -2.44 -0.69 -10.55
N SER A 50 -2.48 0.39 -9.77
CA SER A 50 -3.23 0.48 -8.51
C SER A 50 -4.75 0.39 -8.67
N ILE A 51 -5.27 0.67 -9.88
CA ILE A 51 -6.71 0.68 -10.17
C ILE A 51 -7.24 -0.75 -10.36
N VAL A 52 -6.43 -1.65 -10.93
CA VAL A 52 -6.84 -3.01 -11.26
C VAL A 52 -6.44 -3.95 -10.10
N PRO A 53 -7.38 -4.57 -9.37
CA PRO A 53 -7.06 -5.29 -8.12
C PRO A 53 -6.01 -6.41 -8.29
N ILE A 54 -6.14 -7.19 -9.37
CA ILE A 54 -5.24 -8.31 -9.66
C ILE A 54 -3.86 -7.78 -10.05
N TYR A 55 -3.80 -6.79 -10.93
CA TYR A 55 -2.54 -6.23 -11.41
C TYR A 55 -1.82 -5.43 -10.32
N SER A 56 -2.55 -4.71 -9.45
CA SER A 56 -2.01 -4.06 -8.26
C SER A 56 -1.28 -5.05 -7.35
N THR A 57 -1.82 -6.26 -7.19
CA THR A 57 -1.19 -7.31 -6.40
C THR A 57 0.07 -7.84 -7.06
N ILE A 58 0.04 -8.07 -8.39
CA ILE A 58 1.22 -8.48 -9.18
C ILE A 58 2.33 -7.43 -9.04
N VAL A 59 2.01 -6.15 -9.28
CA VAL A 59 2.99 -5.07 -9.19
C VAL A 59 3.53 -4.94 -7.78
N MET A 60 2.70 -5.08 -6.75
CA MET A 60 3.17 -5.08 -5.36
C MET A 60 4.11 -6.26 -5.06
N LEU A 61 3.81 -7.46 -5.59
CA LEU A 61 4.70 -8.62 -5.51
C LEU A 61 6.03 -8.36 -6.21
N GLU A 62 6.02 -7.72 -7.38
CA GLU A 62 7.23 -7.32 -8.11
C GLU A 62 8.06 -6.28 -7.35
N ILE A 63 7.42 -5.28 -6.74
CA ILE A 63 8.08 -4.26 -5.89
C ILE A 63 8.79 -4.95 -4.71
N VAL A 64 8.14 -5.95 -4.12
CA VAL A 64 8.69 -6.72 -3.01
C VAL A 64 9.71 -7.79 -3.46
N GLY A 65 9.71 -8.16 -4.74
CA GLY A 65 10.54 -9.24 -5.29
C GLY A 65 10.07 -10.64 -4.95
N LYS A 66 8.76 -10.81 -4.70
CA LYS A 66 8.16 -12.13 -4.53
C LYS A 66 7.59 -12.63 -5.85
N PRO A 67 7.64 -13.94 -6.11
CA PRO A 67 7.16 -14.55 -7.35
C PRO A 67 5.64 -14.42 -7.49
N TRP A 68 5.16 -14.37 -8.74
CA TRP A 68 3.73 -14.16 -9.05
C TRP A 68 2.80 -15.27 -8.53
N TRP A 69 3.33 -16.47 -8.23
CA TRP A 69 2.53 -17.60 -7.74
C TRP A 69 1.88 -17.34 -6.37
N TYR A 70 2.32 -16.30 -5.66
CA TYR A 70 1.67 -15.84 -4.42
C TYR A 70 0.20 -15.45 -4.61
N ILE A 71 -0.25 -15.17 -5.85
CA ILE A 71 -1.67 -14.96 -6.16
C ILE A 71 -2.49 -16.24 -5.93
N PHE A 72 -1.94 -17.42 -6.20
CA PHE A 72 -2.64 -18.67 -5.90
C PHE A 72 -2.77 -18.93 -4.41
N MET A 73 -1.89 -18.36 -3.57
CA MET A 73 -2.00 -18.46 -2.12
C MET A 73 -3.20 -17.68 -1.57
N PHE A 74 -3.80 -16.74 -2.32
CA PHE A 74 -5.10 -16.14 -1.98
C PHE A 74 -6.27 -17.14 -2.04
N LEU A 75 -6.13 -18.25 -2.77
CA LEU A 75 -7.15 -19.31 -2.82
C LEU A 75 -7.21 -20.10 -1.51
N ILE A 76 -6.14 -20.09 -0.71
CA ILE A 76 -6.09 -20.72 0.61
C ILE A 76 -6.65 -19.73 1.63
N PRO A 77 -7.83 -19.97 2.23
CA PRO A 77 -8.55 -18.94 2.99
C PRO A 77 -7.75 -18.39 4.18
N ILE A 78 -7.13 -19.24 5.00
CA ILE A 78 -6.38 -18.78 6.18
C ILE A 78 -5.08 -18.08 5.77
N TYR A 79 -4.31 -18.72 4.89
CA TYR A 79 -2.99 -18.22 4.51
C TYR A 79 -3.08 -16.95 3.65
N GLY A 80 -4.00 -16.92 2.69
CA GLY A 80 -4.21 -15.82 1.77
C GLY A 80 -4.78 -14.55 2.39
N TRP A 81 -5.68 -14.69 3.36
CA TRP A 81 -6.35 -13.53 3.96
C TRP A 81 -5.62 -12.95 5.17
N PHE A 82 -4.85 -13.75 5.91
CA PHE A 82 -4.20 -13.28 7.14
C PHE A 82 -2.68 -13.21 6.99
N ILE A 83 -2.03 -14.28 6.57
CA ILE A 83 -0.56 -14.36 6.57
C ILE A 83 0.05 -13.57 5.41
N LEU A 84 -0.50 -13.71 4.20
CA LEU A 84 -0.02 -12.98 3.02
C LEU A 84 0.02 -11.46 3.20
N PRO A 85 -1.08 -10.76 3.56
CA PRO A 85 -1.06 -9.31 3.65
C PRO A 85 -0.10 -8.80 4.71
N ILE A 86 0.02 -9.49 5.85
CA ILE A 86 1.00 -9.14 6.90
C ILE A 86 2.42 -9.27 6.37
N MET A 87 2.74 -10.40 5.73
CA MET A 87 4.07 -10.63 5.17
C MET A 87 4.39 -9.65 4.03
N LEU A 88 3.45 -9.40 3.11
CA LEU A 88 3.63 -8.44 2.01
C LEU A 88 3.85 -7.04 2.56
N THR A 89 3.04 -6.60 3.53
CA THR A 89 3.16 -5.26 4.14
C THR A 89 4.51 -5.06 4.82
N HIS A 90 5.00 -6.08 5.53
CA HIS A 90 6.31 -6.07 6.16
C HIS A 90 7.45 -5.96 5.14
N GLU A 91 7.41 -6.76 4.08
CA GLU A 91 8.44 -6.77 3.05
C GLU A 91 8.36 -5.53 2.15
N PHE A 92 7.16 -4.98 1.97
CA PHE A 92 6.92 -3.71 1.30
C PHE A 92 7.55 -2.56 2.09
N SER A 93 7.29 -2.48 3.40
CA SER A 93 7.96 -1.51 4.30
C SER A 93 9.48 -1.62 4.22
N LYS A 94 10.02 -2.84 4.26
CA LYS A 94 11.46 -3.06 4.10
C LYS A 94 11.99 -2.59 2.75
N SER A 95 11.23 -2.79 1.67
CA SER A 95 11.61 -2.33 0.32
C SER A 95 11.76 -0.81 0.22
N PHE A 96 11.14 -0.06 1.14
CA PHE A 96 11.28 1.38 1.30
C PHE A 96 12.21 1.79 2.47
N GLY A 97 12.98 0.85 3.04
CA GLY A 97 13.93 1.09 4.13
C GLY A 97 13.29 1.41 5.48
N LYS A 98 12.05 0.96 5.71
CA LYS A 98 11.30 1.24 6.94
C LYS A 98 11.20 0.03 7.86
N ASP A 99 11.39 0.27 9.15
CA ASP A 99 11.40 -0.74 10.21
C ASP A 99 10.03 -1.36 10.51
N ILE A 100 10.04 -2.38 11.38
CA ILE A 100 8.85 -3.07 11.90
C ILE A 100 7.84 -2.11 12.54
N GLY A 101 8.30 -1.04 13.20
CA GLY A 101 7.40 -0.03 13.78
C GLY A 101 6.54 0.68 12.73
N PHE A 102 7.13 0.96 11.56
CA PHE A 102 6.40 1.54 10.44
C PHE A 102 5.47 0.52 9.78
N THR A 103 5.86 -0.76 9.72
CA THR A 103 4.98 -1.86 9.26
C THR A 103 3.73 -1.99 10.14
N LEU A 104 3.90 -1.96 11.47
CA LEU A 104 2.78 -2.01 12.41
C LEU A 104 1.91 -0.75 12.28
N GLY A 105 2.52 0.41 12.07
CA GLY A 105 1.81 1.64 11.72
C GLY A 105 1.00 1.50 10.43
N LEU A 106 1.55 0.85 9.39
CA LEU A 106 0.82 0.55 8.16
C LEU A 106 -0.31 -0.46 8.38
N LEU A 107 -0.14 -1.42 9.28
CA LEU A 107 -1.13 -2.47 9.53
C LEU A 107 -2.33 -1.94 10.34
N PHE A 108 -2.06 -1.18 11.41
CA PHE A 108 -3.10 -0.62 12.29
C PHE A 108 -3.63 0.73 11.81
N LEU A 109 -2.81 1.50 11.09
CA LEU A 109 -3.11 2.87 10.67
C LEU A 109 -2.80 3.10 9.18
N SER A 110 -3.10 2.08 8.37
CA SER A 110 -3.00 2.08 6.90
C SER A 110 -3.45 3.38 6.23
N PRO A 111 -4.65 3.94 6.51
CA PRO A 111 -5.13 5.14 5.82
C PRO A 111 -4.28 6.39 6.05
N ILE A 112 -3.47 6.44 7.11
CA ILE A 112 -2.59 7.59 7.42
C ILE A 112 -1.17 7.33 6.92
N PHE A 113 -0.65 6.11 7.10
CA PHE A 113 0.72 5.79 6.71
C PHE A 113 0.91 5.67 5.20
N ILE A 114 -0.12 5.28 4.44
CA ILE A 114 -0.04 5.21 2.98
C ILE A 114 0.15 6.60 2.36
N PRO A 115 -0.64 7.64 2.70
CA PRO A 115 -0.36 9.01 2.26
C PRO A 115 1.01 9.52 2.69
N ILE A 116 1.45 9.23 3.93
CA ILE A 116 2.79 9.60 4.39
C ILE A 116 3.86 8.99 3.48
N MET A 117 3.73 7.70 3.13
CA MET A 117 4.63 7.04 2.20
C MET A 117 4.58 7.63 0.79
N ALA A 118 3.38 7.97 0.31
CA ALA A 118 3.15 8.56 -1.01
C ALA A 118 3.80 9.94 -1.15
N PHE A 119 3.70 10.80 -0.14
CA PHE A 119 4.17 12.19 -0.22
C PHE A 119 5.54 12.45 0.40
N SER A 120 6.05 11.57 1.27
CA SER A 120 7.36 11.79 1.90
C SER A 120 8.51 11.71 0.88
N SER A 121 9.32 12.76 0.80
CA SER A 121 10.50 12.87 -0.07
C SER A 121 11.66 11.96 0.36
N ASP A 122 11.69 11.58 1.64
CA ASP A 122 12.78 10.81 2.24
C ASP A 122 12.62 9.30 1.98
N ILE A 123 11.41 8.87 1.61
CA ILE A 123 11.08 7.48 1.37
C ILE A 123 11.33 7.15 -0.10
N ARG A 124 12.49 6.54 -0.37
CA ARG A 124 12.88 6.04 -1.69
C ARG A 124 12.79 4.52 -1.72
N TYR A 125 12.48 3.98 -2.89
CA TYR A 125 12.53 2.54 -3.12
C TYR A 125 14.01 2.09 -3.14
N ILE A 126 14.37 1.20 -2.21
CA ILE A 126 15.76 0.73 -2.02
C ILE A 126 16.00 -0.57 -2.81
N GLY A 127 14.96 -1.39 -2.93
CA GLY A 127 15.01 -2.65 -3.66
C GLY A 127 14.13 -3.73 -3.01
N PRO A 128 14.03 -4.91 -3.65
CA PRO A 128 13.13 -5.95 -3.21
C PRO A 128 13.45 -6.47 -1.81
N GLY A 129 12.49 -6.38 -0.89
CA GLY A 129 12.66 -6.82 0.51
C GLY A 129 13.68 -6.00 1.31
N GLY A 130 14.00 -4.79 0.86
CA GLY A 130 14.99 -3.91 1.49
C GLY A 130 16.44 -4.28 1.19
N ARG A 131 16.67 -5.16 0.22
CA ARG A 131 18.01 -5.48 -0.28
C ARG A 131 18.22 -4.72 -1.59
N PRO A 132 19.22 -3.82 -1.66
CA PRO A 132 19.60 -3.24 -2.94
C PRO A 132 20.00 -4.37 -3.88
N SER A 133 19.47 -4.38 -5.11
CA SER A 133 19.81 -5.38 -6.13
C SER A 133 21.29 -5.37 -6.54
N GLY A 134 22.13 -4.51 -5.95
CA GLY A 134 23.55 -4.34 -6.24
C GLY A 134 24.51 -4.46 -5.05
N SER A 135 24.04 -4.85 -3.84
CA SER A 135 24.91 -4.87 -2.65
C SER A 135 26.00 -5.96 -2.65
N SER A 136 26.12 -6.76 -3.71
CA SER A 136 27.20 -7.73 -3.88
C SER A 136 28.40 -7.13 -4.59
N LEU A 137 28.25 -6.49 -5.75
CA LEU A 137 29.43 -6.07 -6.53
C LEU A 137 30.03 -4.76 -6.01
N ASP A 138 29.27 -3.67 -5.84
CA ASP A 138 29.86 -2.38 -5.44
C ASP A 138 30.49 -2.39 -4.04
N ASN A 139 29.88 -3.13 -3.10
CA ASN A 139 30.43 -3.35 -1.77
C ASN A 139 31.63 -4.32 -1.79
N GLN A 140 31.63 -5.34 -2.67
CA GLN A 140 32.79 -6.21 -2.84
C GLN A 140 33.95 -5.42 -3.45
N ILE A 141 33.72 -4.62 -4.50
CA ILE A 141 34.73 -3.80 -5.19
C ILE A 141 35.32 -2.73 -4.25
N GLY A 142 34.50 -2.10 -3.42
CA GLY A 142 34.97 -1.18 -2.38
C GLY A 142 35.83 -1.86 -1.31
N SER A 143 35.48 -3.09 -0.92
CA SER A 143 36.23 -3.89 0.07
C SER A 143 37.56 -4.44 -0.46
N ILE A 144 37.71 -4.70 -1.76
CA ILE A 144 39.00 -5.11 -2.36
C ILE A 144 39.99 -3.94 -2.44
N GLY A 145 39.50 -2.70 -2.48
CA GLY A 145 40.32 -1.49 -2.63
C GLY A 145 40.81 -0.87 -1.31
N THR A 146 40.22 -1.23 -0.17
CA THR A 146 40.70 -0.81 1.15
C THR A 146 41.76 -1.78 1.66
N PRO A 147 43.05 -1.38 1.77
CA PRO A 147 44.03 -2.20 2.48
C PRO A 147 43.57 -2.32 3.93
N ALA A 148 43.61 -3.54 4.48
CA ALA A 148 43.36 -3.78 5.89
C ALA A 148 44.37 -2.96 6.69
N VAL A 149 43.88 -1.92 7.37
CA VAL A 149 44.66 -1.14 8.35
C VAL A 149 44.61 -1.86 9.69
#